data_AF-A0A821T9X9-F1
#
_entry.id   AF-A0A821T9X9-F1
#
_cell.length_a   1.000
_cell.length_b   1.000
_cell.length_c   1.000
_cell.angle_alpha   90.00
_cell.angle_beta   90.00
_cell.angle_gamma   90.00
#
_symmetry.space_group_name_H-M   'P 1'
#
loop_
_entity.id
_entity.type
_entity.pdbx_description
1 polymer ?
#
loop_
_entity_poly.entity_id
_entity_poly.type
_entity_poly.pdbx_seq_one_letter_code
_entity_poly.pdbx_strand_id
1 'polypeptide(L)'
;MPNSLINTARNGTKNISQYNSQPSSHEINLSDLCPEALAAWGVQHPADLSYRVELSRRISLAFDDSDQIIILDDVAVVLPESELANFHGVRGYDRSLLPALWLSTGFRCGGRVIVYSPPNSVELENFLKLKQLLEERLERMIPIKIFYEDSNHQLLELIDIFKKNAKEYIDICETFAQRSPNDFYPEYYIQMLKRHIDKITEDAHRSFVFPYEMTEFHYQELQSYSDRLKLPDIPTNDKAKHNFFLRSQAFTALPKLLAVSPDGTIIDHYQQYIKTLEHLDSTCTKNTSENIEIFARTIIQAIDRLCHKYNLSGFIKLDANGAAGWSCMCPSEHPIIYDCDEEPEKRIKYLREYMKNKIVGERLPTLAVIEEFVEPQKRSGDIYADYTVCGFVLDGKLFPTSINLCGTENGCYIEQ
;
A
#
# COMPACT_ATOMS: atom_id res chain seq x y z
N MET A 1 30.15 -29.85 4.52
CA MET A 1 30.07 -28.43 4.90
C MET A 1 28.88 -27.86 4.12
N PRO A 2 27.70 -27.69 4.73
CA PRO A 2 26.55 -27.12 4.01
C PRO A 2 26.82 -25.64 3.75
N ASN A 3 26.68 -25.22 2.49
CA ASN A 3 26.73 -23.82 2.09
C ASN A 3 25.62 -23.04 2.83
N SER A 4 25.98 -22.13 3.73
CA SER A 4 24.99 -21.24 4.35
C SER A 4 24.43 -20.29 3.30
N LEU A 5 23.12 -20.00 3.39
CA LEU A 5 22.41 -19.02 2.55
C LEU A 5 23.13 -17.65 2.48
N ILE A 6 23.91 -17.32 3.51
CA ILE A 6 24.75 -16.12 3.61
C ILE A 6 25.89 -16.12 2.57
N ASN A 7 26.50 -17.27 2.28
CA ASN A 7 27.52 -17.38 1.24
C ASN A 7 26.94 -17.29 -0.18
N THR A 8 25.71 -17.76 -0.37
CA THR A 8 24.97 -17.58 -1.63
C THR A 8 24.61 -16.10 -1.84
N ALA A 9 24.26 -15.38 -0.77
CA ALA A 9 24.00 -13.94 -0.81
C ALA A 9 25.23 -13.11 -1.18
N ARG A 10 26.41 -13.43 -0.63
CA ARG A 10 27.66 -12.70 -0.90
C ARG A 10 28.29 -13.00 -2.27
N ASN A 11 28.01 -14.16 -2.86
CA ASN A 11 28.60 -14.55 -4.15
C ASN A 11 27.79 -14.05 -5.37
N GLY A 12 26.50 -13.73 -5.21
CA GLY A 12 25.67 -13.14 -6.28
C GLY A 12 26.08 -11.72 -6.69
N THR A 13 26.78 -10.98 -5.82
CA THR A 13 27.20 -9.59 -6.03
C THR A 13 28.43 -9.40 -6.92
N LYS A 14 29.15 -10.46 -7.32
CA LYS A 14 30.44 -10.33 -8.04
C LYS A 14 30.33 -10.25 -9.57
N ASN A 15 29.18 -10.53 -10.18
CA ASN A 15 29.11 -10.78 -11.63
C ASN A 15 28.34 -9.74 -12.45
N ILE A 16 28.04 -8.55 -11.93
CA ILE A 16 27.42 -7.47 -12.72
C ILE A 16 28.46 -6.39 -12.99
N SER A 17 29.44 -6.74 -13.81
CA SER A 17 30.33 -5.78 -14.46
C SER A 17 30.42 -6.14 -15.93
N GLN A 18 29.45 -5.69 -16.72
CA GLN A 18 29.52 -5.49 -18.18
C GLN A 18 28.11 -5.31 -18.70
N TYR A 19 27.73 -4.09 -19.06
CA TYR A 19 27.10 -3.76 -20.35
C TYR A 19 27.15 -2.24 -20.52
N ASN A 20 28.03 -1.80 -21.42
CA ASN A 20 28.18 -0.41 -21.87
C ASN A 20 27.07 -0.08 -22.88
N SER A 21 26.30 0.99 -22.64
CA SER A 21 26.07 2.05 -23.65
C SER A 21 25.29 3.23 -23.04
N GLN A 22 25.95 4.38 -22.98
CA GLN A 22 25.41 5.75 -22.84
C GLN A 22 25.95 6.55 -24.04
N PRO A 23 25.26 7.58 -24.58
CA PRO A 23 25.10 8.91 -23.94
C PRO A 23 23.70 9.55 -24.19
N SER A 24 23.22 10.67 -23.61
CA SER A 24 23.73 11.72 -22.69
C SER A 24 22.55 12.58 -22.20
N SER A 25 22.61 13.11 -20.97
CA SER A 25 22.61 14.56 -20.72
C SER A 25 23.17 14.83 -19.30
N HIS A 26 23.74 16.02 -19.13
CA HIS A 26 24.84 16.35 -18.23
C HIS A 26 24.56 16.35 -16.71
N GLU A 27 25.58 15.89 -15.99
CA GLU A 27 26.05 16.28 -14.64
C GLU A 27 25.08 16.14 -13.45
N ILE A 28 25.29 15.08 -12.65
CA ILE A 28 25.98 15.16 -11.35
C ILE A 28 26.56 13.77 -11.05
N ASN A 29 27.87 13.74 -10.79
CA ASN A 29 28.66 12.55 -10.51
C ASN A 29 28.51 12.16 -9.02
N LEU A 30 27.79 11.08 -8.71
CA LEU A 30 27.63 10.52 -7.36
C LEU A 30 27.81 9.01 -7.44
N SER A 31 29.06 8.55 -7.53
CA SER A 31 29.37 7.18 -7.97
C SER A 31 30.14 6.34 -6.97
N ASP A 32 29.85 6.41 -5.67
CA ASP A 32 30.33 5.42 -4.70
C ASP A 32 29.32 5.28 -3.54
N LEU A 33 28.62 4.13 -3.52
CA LEU A 33 27.51 3.72 -2.61
C LEU A 33 26.10 4.27 -2.93
N CYS A 34 25.39 3.58 -3.83
CA CYS A 34 23.95 3.71 -4.14
C CYS A 34 23.29 5.10 -3.91
N PRO A 35 23.79 6.21 -4.52
CA PRO A 35 23.26 7.54 -4.24
C PRO A 35 21.91 7.82 -4.92
N GLU A 36 21.55 7.05 -5.94
CA GLU A 36 20.28 7.17 -6.67
C GLU A 36 19.09 6.77 -5.80
N ALA A 37 19.23 5.72 -4.98
CA ALA A 37 18.20 5.33 -4.04
C ALA A 37 18.03 6.38 -2.93
N LEU A 38 19.14 6.91 -2.37
CA LEU A 38 19.13 8.03 -1.41
C LEU A 38 18.53 9.33 -1.95
N ALA A 39 18.76 9.63 -3.23
CA ALA A 39 18.19 10.79 -3.92
C ALA A 39 16.69 10.62 -4.15
N ALA A 40 16.23 9.41 -4.48
CA ALA A 40 14.81 9.08 -4.62
C ALA A 40 14.03 9.13 -3.28
N TRP A 41 14.71 8.93 -2.14
CA TRP A 41 14.09 8.85 -0.81
C TRP A 41 13.66 10.20 -0.19
N GLY A 42 13.79 11.34 -0.88
CA GLY A 42 13.34 12.65 -0.40
C GLY A 42 14.12 13.23 0.80
N VAL A 43 14.74 12.40 1.65
CA VAL A 43 16.20 12.34 1.74
C VAL A 43 16.87 13.69 1.59
N GLN A 44 17.28 13.92 0.35
CA GLN A 44 18.16 15.00 -0.02
C GLN A 44 17.46 16.35 -0.16
N HIS A 45 16.15 16.38 -0.38
CA HIS A 45 15.39 17.60 -0.66
C HIS A 45 14.76 18.18 0.64
N PRO A 46 15.24 19.34 1.15
CA PRO A 46 14.77 19.88 2.42
C PRO A 46 13.26 20.18 2.47
N ALA A 47 12.64 20.52 1.33
CA ALA A 47 11.21 20.77 1.27
C ALA A 47 10.39 19.47 1.48
N ASP A 48 10.90 18.33 1.02
CA ASP A 48 10.21 17.04 1.13
C ASP A 48 10.34 16.49 2.55
N LEU A 49 11.53 16.62 3.16
CA LEU A 49 11.74 16.30 4.57
C LEU A 49 10.84 17.14 5.47
N SER A 50 10.78 18.46 5.24
CA SER A 50 9.91 19.37 6.00
C SER A 50 8.43 19.01 5.85
N TYR A 51 8.00 18.68 4.63
CA TYR A 51 6.64 18.20 4.36
C TYR A 51 6.33 16.92 5.13
N ARG A 52 7.22 15.91 5.08
CA ARG A 52 7.03 14.62 5.78
C ARG A 52 6.97 14.81 7.29
N VAL A 53 7.85 15.63 7.87
CA VAL A 53 7.83 15.93 9.32
C VAL A 53 6.54 16.63 9.72
N GLU A 54 6.11 17.64 8.97
CA GLU A 54 4.86 18.36 9.24
C GLU A 54 3.63 17.46 9.08
N LEU A 55 3.62 16.60 8.05
CA LEU A 55 2.58 15.61 7.87
C LEU A 55 2.52 14.66 9.07
N SER A 56 3.64 14.05 9.46
CA SER A 56 3.72 13.15 10.62
C SER A 56 3.23 13.84 11.90
N ARG A 57 3.59 15.11 12.11
CA ARG A 57 3.12 15.90 13.26
C ARG A 57 1.60 16.13 13.21
N ARG A 58 1.05 16.43 12.03
CA ARG A 58 -0.41 16.57 11.84
C ARG A 58 -1.13 15.26 12.10
N ILE A 59 -0.54 14.13 11.73
CA ILE A 59 -1.09 12.80 12.03
C ILE A 59 -1.15 12.58 13.54
N SER A 60 -0.04 12.78 14.26
CA SER A 60 -0.02 12.68 15.73
C SER A 60 -1.11 13.54 16.39
N LEU A 61 -1.24 14.80 15.98
CA LEU A 61 -2.28 15.71 16.47
C LEU A 61 -3.70 15.24 16.15
N ALA A 62 -3.90 14.71 14.95
CA ALA A 62 -5.21 14.25 14.50
C ALA A 62 -5.65 13.03 15.33
N PHE A 63 -4.73 12.13 15.67
CA PHE A 63 -4.98 11.00 16.56
C PHE A 63 -4.80 11.39 18.02
N ASP A 64 -5.53 12.41 18.47
CA ASP A 64 -5.74 12.66 19.89
C ASP A 64 -4.43 13.02 20.64
N ASP A 65 -3.54 13.73 19.92
CA ASP A 65 -2.15 14.04 20.33
C ASP A 65 -1.37 12.77 20.72
N SER A 66 -1.41 11.77 19.84
CA SER A 66 -0.73 10.50 20.07
C SER A 66 0.77 10.72 20.22
N ASP A 67 1.33 10.17 21.29
CA ASP A 67 2.74 10.25 21.62
C ASP A 67 3.60 9.32 20.77
N GLN A 68 2.99 8.23 20.30
CA GLN A 68 3.66 7.13 19.65
C GLN A 68 2.85 6.66 18.45
N ILE A 69 3.55 6.13 17.45
CA ILE A 69 2.95 5.34 16.39
C ILE A 69 3.38 3.87 16.52
N ILE A 70 2.44 2.95 16.41
CA ILE A 70 2.64 1.50 16.36
C ILE A 70 2.31 1.07 14.94
N ILE A 71 3.28 0.48 14.24
CA ILE A 71 3.11 0.05 12.86
C ILE A 71 3.18 -1.47 12.85
N LEU A 72 2.18 -2.09 12.23
CA LEU A 72 2.16 -3.53 12.01
C LEU A 72 2.81 -3.76 10.64
N ASP A 73 3.87 -4.56 10.58
CA ASP A 73 4.53 -4.92 9.31
C ASP A 73 3.80 -6.11 8.66
N ASP A 74 2.48 -5.99 8.50
CA ASP A 74 1.54 -7.05 8.10
C ASP A 74 1.50 -7.31 6.59
N VAL A 75 2.56 -6.94 5.86
CA VAL A 75 2.75 -7.20 4.42
C VAL A 75 2.63 -8.69 4.09
N ALA A 76 2.94 -9.56 5.06
CA ALA A 76 2.67 -10.99 4.94
C ALA A 76 1.19 -11.31 4.69
N VAL A 77 0.25 -10.60 5.29
CA VAL A 77 -1.22 -10.83 5.16
C VAL A 77 -1.74 -10.53 3.75
N VAL A 78 -1.03 -9.70 2.97
CA VAL A 78 -1.46 -9.27 1.63
C VAL A 78 -1.05 -10.26 0.54
N LEU A 79 -0.22 -11.25 0.87
CA LEU A 79 0.25 -12.26 -0.07
C LEU A 79 -0.66 -13.51 -0.03
N PRO A 80 -0.97 -14.13 -1.18
CA PRO A 80 -1.77 -15.35 -1.23
C PRO A 80 -1.21 -16.45 -0.30
N GLU A 81 -2.07 -17.28 0.30
CA GLU A 81 -1.65 -18.36 1.20
C GLU A 81 -0.61 -19.31 0.58
N SER A 82 -0.67 -19.52 -0.74
CA SER A 82 0.30 -20.31 -1.51
C SER A 82 1.70 -19.68 -1.58
N GLU A 83 1.81 -18.37 -1.35
CA GLU A 83 3.04 -17.58 -1.41
C GLU A 83 3.60 -17.28 0.00
N LEU A 84 2.73 -17.30 1.03
CA LEU A 84 3.13 -17.27 2.44
C LEU A 84 4.14 -18.37 2.77
N ALA A 85 4.06 -19.52 2.10
CA ALA A 85 4.95 -20.64 2.35
C ALA A 85 6.44 -20.37 1.99
N ASN A 86 6.68 -19.36 1.16
CA ASN A 86 8.00 -19.00 0.65
C ASN A 86 8.61 -17.77 1.36
N PHE A 87 8.01 -17.32 2.47
CA PHE A 87 8.41 -16.14 3.24
C PHE A 87 9.71 -16.30 4.06
N HIS A 88 10.76 -16.85 3.45
CA HIS A 88 12.10 -16.84 4.03
C HIS A 88 12.76 -15.49 3.75
N GLY A 89 12.34 -14.44 4.49
CA GLY A 89 12.99 -13.13 4.46
C GLY A 89 13.16 -12.57 3.05
N VAL A 90 12.07 -12.57 2.27
CA VAL A 90 12.13 -12.26 0.84
C VAL A 90 12.64 -10.83 0.63
N ARG A 91 13.75 -10.75 -0.10
CA ARG A 91 14.23 -9.57 -0.82
C ARG A 91 13.16 -9.21 -1.84
N GLY A 92 12.46 -8.11 -1.69
CA GLY A 92 11.46 -7.75 -2.71
C GLY A 92 10.43 -6.77 -2.23
N TYR A 93 9.94 -7.03 -1.03
CA TYR A 93 8.61 -6.58 -0.62
C TYR A 93 8.67 -5.36 0.31
N ASP A 94 7.62 -4.55 0.22
CA ASP A 94 7.43 -3.27 0.91
C ASP A 94 7.35 -3.45 2.43
N ARG A 95 8.48 -3.61 3.13
CA ARG A 95 8.44 -3.57 4.59
C ARG A 95 8.00 -2.19 5.08
N SER A 96 7.19 -2.18 6.14
CA SER A 96 6.72 -0.94 6.77
C SER A 96 7.79 -0.20 7.58
N LEU A 97 9.06 -0.65 7.53
CA LEU A 97 10.19 -0.03 8.23
C LEU A 97 10.47 1.41 7.77
N LEU A 98 10.56 1.64 6.47
CA LEU A 98 10.86 2.98 5.95
C LEU A 98 9.69 3.96 6.21
N PRO A 99 8.42 3.61 5.92
CA PRO A 99 7.27 4.40 6.37
C PRO A 99 7.30 4.68 7.88
N ALA A 100 7.68 3.69 8.70
CA ALA A 100 7.80 3.86 10.13
C ALA A 100 8.83 4.90 10.54
N LEU A 101 10.00 4.92 9.91
CA LEU A 101 11.02 5.94 10.17
C LEU A 101 10.49 7.35 9.89
N TRP A 102 9.81 7.54 8.76
CA TRP A 102 9.24 8.83 8.38
C TRP A 102 8.15 9.30 9.34
N LEU A 103 7.20 8.41 9.63
CA LEU A 103 6.07 8.72 10.51
C LEU A 103 6.55 8.99 11.93
N SER A 104 7.54 8.26 12.43
CA SER A 104 8.10 8.42 13.79
C SER A 104 8.58 9.84 14.10
N THR A 105 8.95 10.62 13.08
CA THR A 105 9.40 12.00 13.27
C THR A 105 8.31 12.89 13.90
N GLY A 106 7.03 12.59 13.67
CA GLY A 106 5.91 13.39 14.18
C GLY A 106 5.49 13.08 15.62
N PHE A 107 6.02 12.01 16.21
CA PHE A 107 5.55 11.45 17.48
C PHE A 107 6.63 11.63 18.56
N ARG A 108 6.24 12.12 19.74
CA ARG A 108 7.16 12.42 20.85
C ARG A 108 7.99 11.21 21.30
N CYS A 109 7.33 10.07 21.43
CA CYS A 109 7.91 8.77 21.80
C CYS A 109 8.28 7.93 20.56
N GLY A 110 8.10 8.50 19.37
CA GLY A 110 8.49 7.94 18.09
C GLY A 110 7.70 6.69 17.67
N GLY A 111 8.34 5.79 16.93
CA GLY A 111 7.69 4.61 16.35
C GLY A 111 7.99 3.30 17.07
N ARG A 112 7.05 2.36 17.02
CA ARG A 112 7.27 0.94 17.33
C ARG A 112 6.81 0.14 16.12
N VAL A 113 7.69 -0.70 15.58
CA VAL A 113 7.32 -1.56 14.45
C VAL A 113 7.21 -2.99 14.97
N ILE A 114 6.08 -3.63 14.72
CA ILE A 114 5.83 -5.03 15.07
C ILE A 114 6.04 -5.86 13.83
N VAL A 115 7.00 -6.78 13.87
CA VAL A 115 7.35 -7.62 12.71
C VAL A 115 7.07 -9.09 12.99
N TYR A 116 6.52 -9.79 11.99
CA TYR A 116 6.46 -11.26 12.02
C TYR A 116 7.82 -11.89 11.72
N SER A 117 8.56 -11.31 10.78
CA SER A 117 9.91 -11.76 10.42
C SER A 117 10.95 -10.71 10.83
N PRO A 118 12.05 -11.08 11.50
CA PRO A 118 13.13 -10.14 11.76
C PRO A 118 13.68 -9.58 10.42
N PRO A 119 14.00 -8.28 10.33
CA PRO A 119 14.69 -7.72 9.17
C PRO A 119 16.01 -8.45 8.96
N ASN A 120 16.45 -8.64 7.72
CA ASN A 120 17.79 -9.20 7.54
C ASN A 120 18.86 -8.17 7.98
N SER A 121 20.08 -8.61 8.27
CA SER A 121 21.11 -7.73 8.81
C SER A 121 21.50 -6.58 7.88
N VAL A 122 21.46 -6.79 6.56
CA VAL A 122 21.76 -5.75 5.55
C VAL A 122 20.66 -4.69 5.54
N GLU A 123 19.40 -5.13 5.56
CA GLU A 123 18.23 -4.26 5.63
C GLU A 123 18.24 -3.41 6.91
N LEU A 124 18.53 -4.02 8.06
CA LEU A 124 18.60 -3.29 9.33
C LEU A 124 19.77 -2.30 9.36
N GLU A 125 20.93 -2.68 8.81
CA GLU A 125 22.08 -1.77 8.68
C GLU A 125 21.74 -0.55 7.81
N ASN A 126 21.09 -0.76 6.67
CA ASN A 126 20.66 0.31 5.77
C ASN A 126 19.61 1.22 6.42
N PHE A 127 18.62 0.64 7.11
CA PHE A 127 17.63 1.38 7.89
C PHE A 127 18.28 2.27 8.94
N LEU A 128 19.29 1.77 9.68
CA LEU A 128 19.98 2.55 10.70
C LEU A 128 20.85 3.67 10.11
N LYS A 129 21.49 3.45 8.95
CA LYS A 129 22.20 4.52 8.21
C LYS A 129 21.23 5.64 7.82
N LEU A 130 20.05 5.29 7.32
CA LEU A 130 19.03 6.26 6.94
C LEU A 130 18.51 7.04 8.13
N LYS A 131 18.23 6.34 9.22
CA LYS A 131 17.83 6.96 10.48
C LYS A 131 18.87 8.00 10.93
N GLN A 132 20.16 7.64 10.91
CA GLN A 132 21.23 8.57 11.30
C GLN A 132 21.25 9.82 10.40
N LEU A 133 21.16 9.65 9.07
CA LEU A 133 21.13 10.79 8.14
C LEU A 133 19.95 11.73 8.40
N LEU A 134 18.79 11.18 8.75
CA LEU A 134 17.62 11.98 9.13
C LEU A 134 17.81 12.70 10.45
N GLU A 135 18.37 12.03 11.46
CA GLU A 135 18.64 12.64 12.76
C GLU A 135 19.65 13.79 12.65
N GLU A 136 20.68 13.65 11.82
CA GLU A 136 21.66 14.70 11.52
C GLU A 136 20.99 15.91 10.85
N ARG A 137 20.10 15.69 9.89
CA ARG A 137 19.37 16.78 9.20
C ARG A 137 18.33 17.47 10.06
N LEU A 138 17.68 16.72 10.95
CA LEU A 138 16.65 17.24 11.86
C LEU A 138 17.24 17.78 13.16
N GLU A 139 18.54 17.61 13.38
CA GLU A 139 19.27 17.97 14.59
C GLU A 139 18.63 17.41 15.87
N ARG A 140 18.03 16.22 15.78
CA ARG A 140 17.38 15.54 16.90
C ARG A 140 17.32 14.04 16.69
N MET A 141 17.20 13.30 17.79
CA MET A 141 16.96 11.86 17.72
C MET A 141 15.53 11.54 17.28
N ILE A 142 15.39 10.45 16.53
CA ILE A 142 14.12 9.81 16.16
C ILE A 142 14.03 8.51 16.96
N PRO A 143 13.20 8.44 18.02
CA PRO A 143 13.00 7.21 18.76
C PRO A 143 12.29 6.17 17.88
N ILE A 144 12.89 5.01 17.66
CA ILE A 144 12.23 3.90 16.96
C ILE A 144 12.72 2.59 17.57
N LYS A 145 11.78 1.66 17.80
CA LYS A 145 12.05 0.29 18.26
C LYS A 145 11.42 -0.70 17.28
N ILE A 146 12.06 -1.83 17.04
CA ILE A 146 11.53 -2.92 16.21
C ILE A 146 11.34 -4.14 17.10
N PHE A 147 10.10 -4.62 17.18
CA PHE A 147 9.71 -5.70 18.06
C PHE A 147 9.39 -6.98 17.29
N TYR A 148 9.92 -8.08 17.79
CA TYR A 148 9.69 -9.44 17.28
C TYR A 148 9.38 -10.37 18.45
N GLU A 149 8.41 -11.28 18.27
CA GLU A 149 8.11 -12.32 19.26
C GLU A 149 8.79 -13.64 18.86
N ASP A 150 9.66 -14.15 19.75
CA ASP A 150 10.34 -15.42 19.53
C ASP A 150 9.40 -16.63 19.73
N SER A 151 9.93 -17.85 19.61
CA SER A 151 9.11 -19.08 19.72
C SER A 151 8.65 -19.38 21.15
N ASN A 152 9.21 -18.67 22.14
CA ASN A 152 8.87 -18.78 23.55
C ASN A 152 7.90 -17.66 23.98
N HIS A 153 7.35 -16.92 23.03
CA HIS A 153 6.52 -15.74 23.27
C HIS A 153 7.24 -14.59 24.00
N GLN A 154 8.57 -14.55 23.92
CA GLN A 154 9.35 -13.44 24.44
C GLN A 154 9.40 -12.29 23.43
N LEU A 155 9.07 -11.09 23.89
CA LEU A 155 9.22 -9.87 23.12
C LEU A 155 10.70 -9.45 23.07
N LEU A 156 11.26 -9.39 21.86
CA LEU A 156 12.63 -8.98 21.59
C LEU A 156 12.65 -7.61 20.92
N GLU A 157 13.55 -6.71 21.37
CA GLU A 157 13.82 -5.42 20.71
C GLU A 157 15.05 -5.58 19.80
N LEU A 158 14.80 -5.60 18.50
CA LEU A 158 15.75 -6.04 17.50
C LEU A 158 16.89 -5.04 17.25
N ILE A 159 16.64 -3.73 17.39
CA ILE A 159 17.67 -2.70 17.16
C ILE A 159 18.76 -2.79 18.24
N ASP A 160 18.36 -2.92 19.50
CA ASP A 160 19.25 -3.05 20.65
C ASP A 160 20.07 -4.33 20.56
N ILE A 161 19.44 -5.45 20.22
CA ILE A 161 20.13 -6.74 20.04
C ILE A 161 21.16 -6.61 18.91
N PHE A 162 20.77 -6.06 17.76
CA PHE A 162 21.68 -5.86 16.63
C PHE A 162 22.90 -5.00 17.00
N LYS A 163 22.69 -3.91 17.74
CA LYS A 163 23.76 -2.99 18.17
C LYS A 163 24.67 -3.59 19.24
N LYS A 164 24.12 -4.38 20.18
CA LYS A 164 24.88 -4.96 21.30
C LYS A 164 25.58 -6.26 20.93
N ASN A 165 24.92 -7.10 20.12
CA ASN A 165 25.36 -8.45 19.81
C ASN A 165 24.89 -8.90 18.41
N ALA A 166 25.65 -8.51 17.38
CA ALA A 166 25.35 -8.86 15.99
C ALA A 166 25.26 -10.39 15.75
N LYS A 167 25.97 -11.21 16.54
CA LYS A 167 25.90 -12.67 16.41
C LYS A 167 24.55 -13.21 16.87
N GLU A 168 24.09 -12.78 18.04
CA GLU A 168 22.76 -13.14 18.55
C GLU A 168 21.65 -12.71 17.59
N TYR A 169 21.78 -11.53 16.98
CA TYR A 169 20.85 -11.08 15.94
C TYR A 169 20.82 -12.02 14.72
N ILE A 170 21.99 -12.46 14.24
CA ILE A 170 22.09 -13.41 13.13
C ILE A 170 21.45 -14.75 13.53
N ASP A 171 21.73 -15.24 14.74
CA ASP A 171 21.16 -16.49 15.24
C ASP A 171 19.61 -16.42 15.30
N ILE A 172 19.03 -15.27 15.68
CA ILE A 172 17.58 -15.02 15.62
C ILE A 172 17.07 -15.11 14.19
N CYS A 173 17.75 -14.45 13.24
CA CYS A 173 17.36 -14.48 11.82
C CYS A 173 17.43 -15.90 11.23
N GLU A 174 18.49 -16.64 11.54
CA GLU A 174 18.67 -18.03 11.09
C GLU A 174 17.64 -18.98 11.72
N THR A 175 17.31 -18.78 13.00
CA THR A 175 16.26 -19.54 13.68
C THR A 175 14.89 -19.28 13.06
N PHE A 176 14.56 -18.03 12.76
CA PHE A 176 13.32 -17.69 12.04
C PHE A 176 13.30 -18.34 10.65
N ALA A 177 14.41 -18.32 9.91
CA ALA A 177 14.48 -18.91 8.57
C ALA A 177 14.25 -20.42 8.56
N GLN A 178 14.41 -21.10 9.70
CA GLN A 178 14.13 -22.54 9.85
C GLN A 178 12.68 -22.85 10.26
N ARG A 179 11.85 -21.83 10.56
CA ARG A 179 10.46 -22.04 10.96
C ARG A 179 9.62 -22.63 9.84
N SER A 180 8.56 -23.33 10.25
CA SER A 180 7.57 -23.83 9.32
C SER A 180 6.78 -22.65 8.76
N PRO A 181 6.57 -22.57 7.45
CA PRO A 181 5.75 -21.51 6.89
C PRO A 181 4.28 -21.54 7.33
N ASN A 182 3.82 -22.66 7.88
CA ASN A 182 2.49 -22.81 8.48
C ASN A 182 2.36 -22.14 9.86
N ASP A 183 3.43 -21.55 10.39
CA ASP A 183 3.43 -20.89 11.70
C ASP A 183 2.90 -19.44 11.63
N PHE A 184 2.53 -18.96 10.43
CA PHE A 184 1.88 -17.66 10.23
C PHE A 184 0.36 -17.81 10.30
N TYR A 185 -0.29 -16.86 10.96
CA TYR A 185 -1.74 -16.71 10.96
C TYR A 185 -2.09 -15.22 10.87
N PRO A 186 -3.17 -14.84 10.16
CA PRO A 186 -3.51 -13.43 9.91
C PRO A 186 -3.63 -12.59 11.18
N GLU A 187 -4.03 -13.19 12.30
CA GLU A 187 -4.24 -12.50 13.58
C GLU A 187 -2.95 -12.28 14.39
N TYR A 188 -1.78 -12.70 13.88
CA TYR A 188 -0.50 -12.70 14.61
C TYR A 188 -0.18 -11.35 15.24
N TYR A 189 -0.21 -10.27 14.45
CA TYR A 189 0.19 -8.94 14.90
C TYR A 189 -0.69 -8.41 16.03
N ILE A 190 -1.99 -8.68 15.93
CA ILE A 190 -2.98 -8.26 16.93
C ILE A 190 -2.83 -9.06 18.21
N GLN A 191 -2.63 -10.38 18.10
CA GLN A 191 -2.37 -11.20 19.28
C GLN A 191 -1.06 -10.81 19.97
N MET A 192 0.02 -10.57 19.20
CA MET A 192 1.30 -10.13 19.75
C MET A 192 1.16 -8.76 20.43
N LEU A 193 0.50 -7.80 19.77
CA LEU A 193 0.25 -6.48 20.35
C LEU A 193 -0.53 -6.59 21.67
N LYS A 194 -1.59 -7.42 21.71
CA LYS A 194 -2.39 -7.63 22.93
C LYS A 194 -1.57 -8.28 24.06
N ARG A 195 -0.75 -9.30 23.74
CA ARG A 195 0.10 -10.00 24.71
C ARG A 195 1.12 -9.05 25.36
N HIS A 196 1.68 -8.13 24.58
CA HIS A 196 2.79 -7.28 25.02
C HIS A 196 2.43 -5.80 25.10
N ILE A 197 1.14 -5.47 25.19
CA ILE A 197 0.64 -4.10 25.07
C ILE A 197 1.32 -3.15 26.05
N ASP A 198 1.42 -3.55 27.32
CA ASP A 198 1.99 -2.71 28.37
C ASP A 198 3.47 -2.41 28.10
N LYS A 199 4.21 -3.35 27.51
CA LYS A 199 5.62 -3.16 27.16
C LYS A 199 5.79 -2.32 25.90
N ILE A 200 4.92 -2.51 24.90
CA ILE A 200 4.95 -1.78 23.64
C ILE A 200 4.56 -0.32 23.85
N THR A 201 3.64 -0.03 24.76
CA THR A 201 3.14 1.32 25.06
C THR A 201 3.76 1.95 26.31
N GLU A 202 4.81 1.35 26.91
CA GLU A 202 5.34 1.77 28.22
C GLU A 202 5.76 3.25 28.28
N ASP A 203 6.21 3.78 27.15
CA ASP A 203 6.73 5.14 27.04
C ASP A 203 5.67 6.18 26.65
N ALA A 204 4.44 5.77 26.32
CA ALA A 204 3.44 6.61 25.65
C ALA A 204 2.11 6.65 26.41
N HIS A 205 1.50 7.84 26.51
CA HIS A 205 0.16 7.96 27.07
C HIS A 205 -0.89 7.48 26.05
N ARG A 206 -0.70 7.83 24.77
CA ARG A 206 -1.55 7.41 23.65
C ARG A 206 -0.71 6.96 22.47
N SER A 207 -1.11 5.85 21.85
CA SER A 207 -0.48 5.30 20.66
C SER A 207 -1.46 5.25 19.50
N PHE A 208 -1.05 5.75 18.34
CA PHE A 208 -1.75 5.52 17.09
C PHE A 208 -1.30 4.18 16.50
N VAL A 209 -2.22 3.27 16.20
CA VAL A 209 -1.92 1.98 15.56
C VAL A 209 -2.22 2.10 14.07
N PHE A 210 -1.22 1.78 13.24
CA PHE A 210 -1.28 1.89 11.80
C PHE A 210 -1.01 0.51 11.16
N PRO A 211 -2.06 -0.27 10.86
CA PRO A 211 -1.95 -1.49 10.07
C PRO A 211 -1.79 -1.17 8.57
N TYR A 212 -1.36 -2.14 7.76
CA TYR A 212 -1.36 -2.01 6.29
C TYR A 212 -2.79 -1.82 5.75
N GLU A 213 -3.75 -2.62 6.24
CA GLU A 213 -5.18 -2.44 5.97
C GLU A 213 -5.98 -2.48 7.28
N MET A 214 -6.71 -1.39 7.57
CA MET A 214 -7.61 -1.36 8.72
C MET A 214 -8.91 -2.13 8.40
N THR A 215 -9.43 -2.90 9.35
CA THR A 215 -10.63 -3.75 9.15
C THR A 215 -11.49 -3.76 10.41
N GLU A 216 -12.72 -4.26 10.33
CA GLU A 216 -13.61 -4.41 11.49
C GLU A 216 -12.98 -5.31 12.57
N PHE A 217 -12.22 -6.33 12.17
CA PHE A 217 -11.52 -7.22 13.10
C PHE A 217 -10.58 -6.44 14.02
N HIS A 218 -9.79 -5.52 13.46
CA HIS A 218 -8.89 -4.67 14.23
C HIS A 218 -9.62 -3.81 15.27
N TYR A 219 -10.76 -3.21 14.89
CA TYR A 219 -11.59 -2.43 15.82
C TYR A 219 -12.14 -3.29 16.96
N GLN A 220 -12.67 -4.47 16.63
CA GLN A 220 -13.24 -5.39 17.62
C GLN A 220 -12.18 -5.87 18.62
N GLU A 221 -11.01 -6.30 18.12
CA GLU A 221 -9.96 -6.88 18.94
C GLU A 221 -9.22 -5.87 19.82
N LEU A 222 -9.14 -4.61 19.40
CA LEU A 222 -8.42 -3.55 20.11
C LEU A 222 -9.35 -2.58 20.88
N GLN A 223 -10.67 -2.78 20.83
CA GLN A 223 -11.65 -1.90 21.48
C GLN A 223 -11.39 -1.75 22.99
N SER A 224 -11.00 -2.83 23.67
CA SER A 224 -10.71 -2.83 25.11
C SER A 224 -9.47 -2.00 25.49
N TYR A 225 -8.70 -1.54 24.51
CA TYR A 225 -7.51 -0.70 24.69
C TYR A 225 -7.71 0.72 24.14
N SER A 226 -8.95 1.14 23.85
CA SER A 226 -9.27 2.44 23.26
C SER A 226 -8.89 3.66 24.13
N ASP A 227 -8.61 3.44 25.42
CA ASP A 227 -8.01 4.42 26.33
C ASP A 227 -6.57 4.77 25.96
N ARG A 228 -5.84 3.79 25.41
CA ARG A 228 -4.42 3.86 25.07
C ARG A 228 -4.14 3.84 23.56
N LEU A 229 -4.99 3.19 22.79
CA LEU A 229 -4.83 2.97 21.35
C LEU A 229 -5.85 3.80 20.56
N LYS A 230 -5.36 4.43 19.50
CA LYS A 230 -6.17 5.11 18.49
C LYS A 230 -6.00 4.40 17.16
N LEU A 231 -7.12 4.18 16.48
CA LEU A 231 -7.19 3.46 15.21
C LEU A 231 -7.67 4.41 14.12
N PRO A 232 -7.18 4.29 12.88
CA PRO A 232 -7.73 5.03 11.75
C PRO A 232 -9.11 4.47 11.40
N ASP A 233 -9.91 5.27 10.68
CA ASP A 233 -11.19 4.79 10.14
C ASP A 233 -10.95 3.58 9.22
N ILE A 234 -11.90 2.66 9.19
CA ILE A 234 -11.87 1.52 8.27
C ILE A 234 -11.91 2.08 6.83
N PRO A 235 -10.89 1.84 5.99
CA PRO A 235 -10.85 2.33 4.63
C PRO A 235 -12.07 1.82 3.88
N THR A 236 -12.62 2.69 3.03
CA THR A 236 -13.60 2.22 2.05
C THR A 236 -12.83 1.67 0.86
N ASN A 237 -12.94 0.36 0.64
CA ASN A 237 -12.39 -0.28 -0.57
C ASN A 237 -13.17 0.14 -1.84
N ASP A 238 -14.24 0.92 -1.69
CA ASP A 238 -14.98 1.53 -2.80
C ASP A 238 -14.22 2.73 -3.37
N LYS A 239 -13.53 2.49 -4.48
CA LYS A 239 -12.76 3.52 -5.21
C LYS A 239 -13.63 4.70 -5.65
N ALA A 240 -14.88 4.45 -6.04
CA ALA A 240 -15.79 5.50 -6.48
C ALA A 240 -16.20 6.41 -5.31
N LYS A 241 -16.58 5.81 -4.16
CA LYS A 241 -16.89 6.55 -2.93
C LYS A 241 -15.73 7.48 -2.56
N HIS A 242 -14.52 6.93 -2.53
CA HIS A 242 -13.34 7.67 -2.14
C HIS A 242 -13.04 8.82 -3.10
N ASN A 243 -12.96 8.57 -4.40
CA ASN A 243 -12.69 9.60 -5.40
C ASN A 243 -13.73 10.73 -5.37
N PHE A 244 -15.03 10.39 -5.33
CA PHE A 244 -16.09 11.40 -5.28
C PHE A 244 -16.10 12.18 -3.96
N PHE A 245 -15.82 11.52 -2.84
CA PHE A 245 -15.70 12.19 -1.55
C PHE A 245 -14.56 13.23 -1.59
N LEU A 246 -13.37 12.86 -2.04
CA LEU A 246 -12.25 13.78 -2.11
C LEU A 246 -12.53 14.97 -3.04
N ARG A 247 -13.14 14.72 -4.21
CA ARG A 247 -13.58 15.81 -5.10
C ARG A 247 -14.58 16.76 -4.43
N SER A 248 -15.49 16.23 -3.60
CA SER A 248 -16.42 17.05 -2.81
C SER A 248 -15.71 17.93 -1.78
N GLN A 249 -14.50 17.54 -1.36
CA GLN A 249 -13.61 18.29 -0.47
C GLN A 249 -12.61 19.16 -1.24
N ALA A 250 -12.90 19.51 -2.51
CA ALA A 250 -12.09 20.35 -3.38
C ALA A 250 -10.72 19.77 -3.80
N PHE A 251 -10.49 18.46 -3.67
CA PHE A 251 -9.34 17.80 -4.29
C PHE A 251 -9.60 17.62 -5.79
N THR A 252 -9.15 18.59 -6.60
CA THR A 252 -9.43 18.63 -8.04
C THR A 252 -8.40 17.91 -8.91
N ALA A 253 -7.21 17.65 -8.40
CA ALA A 253 -6.09 17.02 -9.13
C ALA A 253 -6.15 15.48 -9.14
N LEU A 254 -7.34 14.90 -9.05
CA LEU A 254 -7.56 13.44 -9.12
C LEU A 254 -7.93 13.01 -10.54
N PRO A 255 -7.57 11.79 -10.98
CA PRO A 255 -8.03 11.23 -12.26
C PRO A 255 -9.54 11.25 -12.37
N LYS A 256 -10.07 11.68 -13.53
CA LYS A 256 -11.52 11.74 -13.76
C LYS A 256 -12.14 10.35 -13.59
N LEU A 257 -13.21 10.25 -12.82
CA LEU A 257 -13.86 8.98 -12.53
C LEU A 257 -15.37 9.13 -12.73
N LEU A 258 -15.96 8.14 -13.39
CA LEU A 258 -17.40 7.88 -13.44
C LEU A 258 -17.65 6.52 -12.82
N ALA A 259 -18.74 6.37 -12.07
CA ALA A 259 -19.19 5.06 -11.61
C ALA A 259 -20.50 4.69 -12.30
N VAL A 260 -20.73 3.40 -12.48
CA VAL A 260 -21.94 2.88 -13.11
C VAL A 260 -22.54 1.83 -12.20
N SER A 261 -23.83 1.93 -11.90
CA SER A 261 -24.57 0.92 -11.15
C SER A 261 -25.35 -0.02 -12.09
N PRO A 262 -25.66 -1.25 -11.64
CA PRO A 262 -26.45 -2.22 -12.40
C PRO A 262 -27.85 -1.77 -12.82
N ASP A 263 -28.43 -0.77 -12.15
CA ASP A 263 -29.72 -0.17 -12.49
C ASP A 263 -29.66 0.77 -13.72
N GLY A 264 -28.47 0.99 -14.28
CA GLY A 264 -28.24 1.87 -15.42
C GLY A 264 -27.95 3.33 -15.07
N THR A 265 -27.69 3.64 -13.79
CA THR A 265 -27.29 4.99 -13.39
C THR A 265 -25.80 5.24 -13.61
N ILE A 266 -25.46 6.35 -14.30
CA ILE A 266 -24.08 6.89 -14.36
C ILE A 266 -23.92 7.95 -13.27
N ILE A 267 -22.97 7.73 -12.37
CA ILE A 267 -22.66 8.54 -11.20
C ILE A 267 -21.40 9.37 -11.46
N ASP A 268 -21.46 10.67 -11.22
CA ASP A 268 -20.29 11.56 -11.42
C ASP A 268 -19.97 12.51 -10.24
N HIS A 269 -20.72 12.41 -9.13
CA HIS A 269 -20.44 13.16 -7.91
C HIS A 269 -20.96 12.45 -6.63
N TYR A 270 -20.49 12.93 -5.48
CA TYR A 270 -20.68 12.25 -4.19
C TYR A 270 -22.15 12.15 -3.73
N GLN A 271 -22.95 13.22 -3.86
CA GLN A 271 -24.37 13.15 -3.47
C GLN A 271 -25.18 12.21 -4.34
N GLN A 272 -24.84 12.06 -5.62
CA GLN A 272 -25.47 11.09 -6.49
C GLN A 272 -25.07 9.67 -6.09
N TYR A 273 -23.78 9.44 -5.80
CA TYR A 273 -23.28 8.17 -5.29
C TYR A 273 -24.08 7.69 -4.07
N ILE A 274 -24.25 8.54 -3.06
CA ILE A 274 -24.99 8.19 -1.83
C ILE A 274 -26.44 7.84 -2.16
N LYS A 275 -27.13 8.69 -2.94
CA LYS A 275 -28.53 8.45 -3.33
C LYS A 275 -28.71 7.16 -4.11
N THR A 276 -27.82 6.88 -5.06
CA THR A 276 -27.90 5.66 -5.88
C THR A 276 -27.72 4.42 -5.02
N LEU A 277 -26.76 4.40 -4.10
CA LEU A 277 -26.57 3.23 -3.23
C LEU A 277 -27.68 3.03 -2.20
N GLU A 278 -28.29 4.10 -1.69
CA GLU A 278 -29.46 4.00 -0.80
C GLU A 278 -30.69 3.36 -1.48
N HIS A 279 -30.81 3.50 -2.80
CA HIS A 279 -31.95 3.01 -3.58
C HIS A 279 -31.63 1.79 -4.44
N LEU A 280 -30.40 1.28 -4.39
CA LEU A 280 -30.00 0.13 -5.20
C LEU A 280 -30.67 -1.14 -4.69
N ASP A 281 -31.74 -1.57 -5.37
CA ASP A 281 -32.46 -2.78 -5.02
C ASP A 281 -31.65 -4.04 -5.40
N SER A 282 -31.76 -5.04 -4.52
CA SER A 282 -31.32 -6.41 -4.75
C SER A 282 -31.75 -6.99 -6.10
N THR A 283 -32.90 -6.58 -6.65
CA THR A 283 -33.41 -7.06 -7.95
C THR A 283 -32.54 -6.62 -9.14
N CYS A 284 -32.07 -5.37 -9.16
CA CYS A 284 -31.19 -4.82 -10.20
C CYS A 284 -29.79 -5.45 -10.16
N THR A 285 -29.35 -5.90 -8.99
CA THR A 285 -28.05 -6.57 -8.82
C THR A 285 -28.10 -8.06 -9.15
N LYS A 286 -29.26 -8.67 -9.42
CA LYS A 286 -29.30 -10.10 -9.79
C LYS A 286 -28.54 -10.34 -11.08
N ASN A 287 -27.77 -11.43 -11.13
CA ASN A 287 -27.05 -11.85 -12.34
C ASN A 287 -28.02 -12.47 -13.37
N THR A 288 -28.79 -11.61 -14.04
CA THR A 288 -29.68 -11.96 -15.14
C THR A 288 -29.13 -11.41 -16.46
N SER A 289 -29.50 -12.02 -17.59
CA SER A 289 -29.07 -11.51 -18.89
C SER A 289 -29.54 -10.07 -19.17
N GLU A 290 -30.70 -9.69 -18.62
CA GLU A 290 -31.26 -8.34 -18.73
C GLU A 290 -30.43 -7.33 -17.92
N ASN A 291 -30.14 -7.62 -16.66
CA ASN A 291 -29.34 -6.73 -15.82
C ASN A 291 -27.90 -6.59 -16.35
N ILE A 292 -27.30 -7.66 -16.88
CA ILE A 292 -25.97 -7.58 -17.53
C ILE A 292 -26.03 -6.67 -18.76
N GLU A 293 -27.07 -6.78 -19.58
CA GLU A 293 -27.25 -5.94 -20.77
C GLU A 293 -27.37 -4.46 -20.40
N ILE A 294 -28.20 -4.13 -19.40
CA ILE A 294 -28.34 -2.77 -18.87
C ILE A 294 -26.99 -2.25 -18.36
N PHE A 295 -26.29 -3.07 -17.57
CA PHE A 295 -25.02 -2.69 -16.97
C PHE A 295 -23.93 -2.45 -18.02
N ALA A 296 -23.77 -3.37 -18.98
CA ALA A 296 -22.82 -3.24 -20.08
C ALA A 296 -23.11 -2.01 -20.96
N ARG A 297 -24.37 -1.79 -21.32
CA ARG A 297 -24.82 -0.62 -22.08
C ARG A 297 -24.45 0.68 -21.39
N THR A 298 -24.66 0.74 -20.08
CA THR A 298 -24.39 1.94 -19.29
C THR A 298 -22.89 2.17 -19.10
N ILE A 299 -22.08 1.11 -19.00
CA ILE A 299 -20.61 1.23 -19.00
C ILE A 299 -20.10 1.80 -20.33
N ILE A 300 -20.61 1.34 -21.48
CA ILE A 300 -20.24 1.90 -22.78
C ILE A 300 -20.63 3.38 -22.87
N GLN A 301 -21.83 3.75 -22.43
CA GLN A 301 -22.25 5.16 -22.35
C GLN A 301 -21.34 6.00 -21.44
N ALA A 302 -20.85 5.43 -20.34
CA ALA A 302 -19.91 6.12 -19.45
C ALA A 302 -18.53 6.33 -20.11
N ILE A 303 -18.06 5.36 -20.90
CA ILE A 303 -16.83 5.53 -21.71
C ILE A 303 -17.01 6.62 -22.76
N ASP A 304 -18.12 6.61 -23.49
CA ASP A 304 -18.41 7.61 -24.51
C ASP A 304 -18.53 9.00 -23.89
N ARG A 305 -19.12 9.09 -22.69
CA ARG A 305 -19.14 10.33 -21.91
C ARG A 305 -17.73 10.76 -21.52
N LEU A 306 -16.85 9.85 -21.12
CA LEU A 306 -15.47 10.15 -20.79
C LEU A 306 -14.72 10.71 -22.00
N CYS A 307 -14.83 10.04 -23.15
CA CYS A 307 -14.21 10.42 -24.40
C CYS A 307 -14.76 11.75 -24.94
N HIS A 308 -16.06 11.85 -25.20
CA HIS A 308 -16.61 13.00 -25.93
C HIS A 308 -16.81 14.25 -25.07
N LYS A 309 -17.15 14.09 -23.78
CA LYS A 309 -17.40 15.25 -22.89
C LYS A 309 -16.13 15.77 -22.25
N TYR A 310 -15.22 14.88 -21.87
CA TYR A 310 -14.01 15.26 -21.14
C TYR A 310 -12.74 15.17 -21.99
N ASN A 311 -12.80 14.61 -23.21
CA ASN A 311 -11.65 14.39 -24.08
C ASN A 311 -10.55 13.55 -23.42
N LEU A 312 -10.97 12.50 -22.71
CA LEU A 312 -10.11 11.59 -21.95
C LEU A 312 -10.30 10.15 -22.39
N SER A 313 -9.21 9.38 -22.38
CA SER A 313 -9.24 7.92 -22.53
C SER A 313 -9.64 7.26 -21.21
N GLY A 314 -10.32 6.12 -21.29
CA GLY A 314 -10.84 5.42 -20.13
C GLY A 314 -10.14 4.10 -19.83
N PHE A 315 -10.31 3.64 -18.60
CA PHE A 315 -10.02 2.29 -18.12
C PHE A 315 -11.21 1.82 -17.27
N ILE A 316 -11.63 0.56 -17.45
CA ILE A 316 -12.75 -0.02 -16.71
C ILE A 316 -12.22 -0.90 -15.59
N LYS A 317 -12.79 -0.72 -14.40
CA LYS A 317 -12.80 -1.69 -13.32
C LYS A 317 -14.23 -2.13 -13.06
N LEU A 318 -14.60 -3.36 -13.41
CA LEU A 318 -15.99 -3.85 -13.32
C LEU A 318 -16.50 -3.98 -11.88
N ASP A 319 -15.60 -4.00 -10.89
CA ASP A 319 -15.95 -3.99 -9.47
C ASP A 319 -15.17 -2.89 -8.74
N ALA A 320 -15.88 -1.86 -8.28
CA ALA A 320 -15.32 -0.75 -7.52
C ALA A 320 -14.63 -1.17 -6.21
N ASN A 321 -15.03 -2.31 -5.62
CA ASN A 321 -14.62 -2.75 -4.27
C ASN A 321 -13.47 -3.77 -4.23
N GLY A 322 -13.16 -4.43 -5.35
CA GLY A 322 -12.22 -5.56 -5.36
C GLY A 322 -10.76 -5.19 -5.62
N ALA A 323 -9.82 -5.72 -4.84
CA ALA A 323 -8.36 -5.70 -5.12
C ALA A 323 -7.90 -6.88 -5.99
N ALA A 324 -8.75 -7.88 -6.22
CA ALA A 324 -8.37 -9.19 -6.75
C ALA A 324 -8.10 -9.26 -8.29
N GLY A 325 -7.86 -8.15 -8.99
CA GLY A 325 -7.38 -8.17 -10.38
C GLY A 325 -8.28 -8.81 -11.46
N TRP A 326 -9.46 -9.35 -11.13
CA TRP A 326 -10.29 -10.11 -12.07
C TRP A 326 -11.21 -9.25 -12.97
N SER A 327 -11.26 -7.94 -12.74
CA SER A 327 -12.26 -7.01 -13.29
C SER A 327 -11.69 -5.77 -13.99
N CYS A 328 -10.37 -5.69 -14.13
CA CYS A 328 -9.65 -4.60 -14.79
C CYS A 328 -9.58 -4.86 -16.29
N MET A 329 -10.21 -4.02 -17.11
CA MET A 329 -10.17 -4.14 -18.57
C MET A 329 -9.31 -3.02 -19.14
N CYS A 330 -8.10 -3.28 -19.60
CA CYS A 330 -7.24 -2.25 -20.17
C CYS A 330 -7.51 -2.01 -21.67
N PRO A 331 -7.26 -0.80 -22.19
CA PRO A 331 -7.45 -0.50 -23.62
C PRO A 331 -6.65 -1.38 -24.59
N SER A 332 -5.46 -1.81 -24.21
CA SER A 332 -4.61 -2.66 -25.06
C SER A 332 -5.16 -4.07 -25.25
N GLU A 333 -5.78 -4.65 -24.23
CA GLU A 333 -6.35 -6.01 -24.28
C GLU A 333 -7.81 -6.02 -24.79
N HIS A 334 -8.53 -4.92 -24.60
CA HIS A 334 -9.94 -4.79 -24.95
C HIS A 334 -10.23 -3.59 -25.88
N PRO A 335 -9.49 -3.42 -27.00
CA PRO A 335 -9.53 -2.19 -27.80
C PRO A 335 -10.93 -1.86 -28.33
N ILE A 336 -11.72 -2.88 -28.68
CA ILE A 336 -13.09 -2.73 -29.16
C ILE A 336 -13.97 -1.93 -28.19
N ILE A 337 -13.78 -2.07 -26.89
CA ILE A 337 -14.60 -1.37 -25.89
C ILE A 337 -14.34 0.14 -25.93
N TYR A 338 -13.11 0.54 -26.23
CA TYR A 338 -12.64 1.92 -26.14
C TYR A 338 -12.69 2.68 -27.48
N ASP A 339 -12.93 1.96 -28.58
CA ASP A 339 -13.14 2.56 -29.89
C ASP A 339 -14.51 3.25 -29.95
N CYS A 340 -14.54 4.58 -29.85
CA CYS A 340 -15.76 5.36 -29.87
C CYS A 340 -16.35 5.51 -31.28
N ASP A 341 -15.61 5.15 -32.33
CA ASP A 341 -16.08 5.16 -33.72
C ASP A 341 -16.72 3.82 -34.11
N GLU A 342 -16.50 2.75 -33.33
CA GLU A 342 -17.13 1.45 -33.51
C GLU A 342 -18.61 1.47 -33.10
N GLU A 343 -19.41 0.60 -33.73
CA GLU A 343 -20.85 0.53 -33.49
C GLU A 343 -21.16 0.20 -32.01
N PRO A 344 -21.97 1.01 -31.29
CA PRO A 344 -22.24 0.83 -29.87
C PRO A 344 -22.74 -0.58 -29.53
N GLU A 345 -23.63 -1.16 -30.33
CA GLU A 345 -24.18 -2.50 -30.06
C GLU A 345 -23.13 -3.62 -30.12
N LYS A 346 -22.09 -3.47 -30.96
CA LYS A 346 -20.99 -4.44 -30.97
C LYS A 346 -20.15 -4.36 -29.71
N ARG A 347 -19.86 -3.15 -29.23
CA ARG A 347 -19.12 -2.88 -27.99
C ARG A 347 -19.88 -3.42 -26.78
N ILE A 348 -21.19 -3.15 -26.73
CA ILE A 348 -22.10 -3.66 -25.68
C ILE A 348 -22.15 -5.18 -25.70
N LYS A 349 -22.32 -5.79 -26.88
CA LYS A 349 -22.34 -7.25 -27.01
C LYS A 349 -21.05 -7.88 -26.52
N TYR A 350 -19.90 -7.32 -26.89
CA TYR A 350 -18.59 -7.80 -26.43
C TYR A 350 -18.49 -7.74 -24.90
N LEU A 351 -18.80 -6.59 -24.30
CA LEU A 351 -18.72 -6.40 -22.84
C LEU A 351 -19.68 -7.33 -22.09
N ARG A 352 -20.90 -7.52 -22.61
CA ARG A 352 -21.89 -8.46 -22.06
C ARG A 352 -21.38 -9.90 -22.07
N GLU A 353 -20.79 -10.34 -23.18
CA GLU A 353 -20.21 -11.69 -23.28
C GLU A 353 -19.05 -11.87 -22.30
N TYR A 354 -18.19 -10.84 -22.18
CA TYR A 354 -17.12 -10.82 -21.19
C TYR A 354 -17.66 -10.95 -19.76
N MET A 355 -18.65 -10.14 -19.38
CA MET A 355 -19.27 -10.18 -18.04
C MET A 355 -19.90 -11.54 -17.74
N LYS A 356 -20.63 -12.14 -18.69
CA LYS A 356 -21.23 -13.47 -18.52
C LYS A 356 -20.19 -14.55 -18.21
N ASN A 357 -18.99 -14.43 -18.78
CA ASN A 357 -17.92 -15.40 -18.58
C ASN A 357 -17.14 -15.17 -17.29
N LYS A 358 -17.10 -13.93 -16.78
CA LYS A 358 -16.24 -13.54 -15.65
C LYS A 358 -16.98 -13.35 -14.34
N ILE A 359 -18.26 -12.98 -14.36
CA ILE A 359 -19.08 -12.83 -13.16
C ILE A 359 -19.69 -14.19 -12.80
N VAL A 360 -19.04 -14.89 -11.87
CA VAL A 360 -19.42 -16.25 -11.44
C VAL A 360 -20.48 -16.23 -10.33
N GLY A 361 -20.70 -15.09 -9.67
CA GLY A 361 -21.66 -14.94 -8.57
C GLY A 361 -23.12 -14.77 -9.00
N GLU A 362 -24.05 -14.97 -8.06
CA GLU A 362 -25.49 -14.75 -8.28
C GLU A 362 -25.87 -13.27 -8.45
N ARG A 363 -24.93 -12.36 -8.21
CA ARG A 363 -25.12 -10.91 -8.28
C ARG A 363 -24.02 -10.25 -9.11
N LEU A 364 -24.41 -9.17 -9.79
CA LEU A 364 -23.51 -8.21 -10.41
C LEU A 364 -22.80 -7.37 -9.33
N PRO A 365 -21.61 -6.84 -9.62
CA PRO A 365 -20.97 -5.84 -8.77
C PRO A 365 -21.89 -4.65 -8.50
N THR A 366 -21.79 -4.08 -7.30
CA THR A 366 -22.57 -2.90 -6.91
C THR A 366 -22.30 -1.71 -7.82
N LEU A 367 -21.03 -1.55 -8.24
CA LEU A 367 -20.57 -0.49 -9.12
C LEU A 367 -19.43 -0.97 -10.00
N ALA A 368 -19.42 -0.53 -11.26
CA ALA A 368 -18.23 -0.45 -12.09
C ALA A 368 -17.65 0.97 -12.05
N VAL A 369 -16.35 1.09 -12.27
CA VAL A 369 -15.62 2.34 -12.35
C VAL A 369 -15.07 2.51 -13.76
N ILE A 370 -15.30 3.67 -14.35
CA ILE A 370 -14.69 4.13 -15.60
C ILE A 370 -13.82 5.33 -15.23
N GLU A 371 -12.51 5.13 -15.26
CA GLU A 371 -11.53 6.11 -14.83
C GLU A 371 -10.70 6.58 -16.01
N GLU A 372 -10.24 7.83 -15.94
CA GLU A 372 -9.18 8.34 -16.81
C GLU A 372 -7.98 7.40 -16.80
N PHE A 373 -7.60 6.94 -17.98
CA PHE A 373 -6.41 6.12 -18.14
C PHE A 373 -5.17 7.02 -18.03
N VAL A 374 -4.44 6.86 -16.93
CA VAL A 374 -3.15 7.53 -16.71
C VAL A 374 -2.05 6.55 -17.07
N GLU A 375 -1.31 6.84 -18.13
CA GLU A 375 -0.13 6.05 -18.46
C GLU A 375 0.92 6.18 -17.35
N PRO A 376 1.41 5.06 -16.78
CA PRO A 376 2.46 5.13 -15.79
C PRO A 376 3.73 5.71 -16.44
N GLN A 377 4.33 6.71 -15.82
CA GLN A 377 5.60 7.25 -16.29
C GLN A 377 6.70 6.25 -16.05
N LYS A 378 7.49 6.01 -17.08
CA LYS A 378 8.72 5.23 -16.96
C LYS A 378 9.82 6.10 -16.33
N ARG A 379 10.31 5.73 -15.15
CA ARG A 379 11.46 6.35 -14.46
C ARG A 379 12.76 5.66 -14.89
N SER A 380 13.89 6.27 -14.54
CA SER A 380 15.22 5.69 -14.76
C SER A 380 15.30 4.27 -14.20
N GLY A 381 15.92 3.35 -14.94
CA GLY A 381 15.95 1.93 -14.58
C GLY A 381 14.77 1.10 -15.12
N ASP A 382 13.99 1.66 -16.05
CA ASP A 382 12.83 1.01 -16.68
C ASP A 382 11.66 0.69 -15.73
N ILE A 383 11.56 1.42 -14.63
CA ILE A 383 10.54 1.25 -13.59
C ILE A 383 9.29 2.07 -13.94
N TYR A 384 8.10 1.49 -13.80
CA TYR A 384 6.83 2.17 -14.05
C TYR A 384 6.30 2.78 -12.76
N ALA A 385 6.25 4.12 -12.68
CA ALA A 385 5.79 4.81 -11.49
C ALA A 385 4.30 4.52 -11.21
N ASP A 386 4.01 3.97 -10.03
CA ASP A 386 2.65 3.91 -9.50
C ASP A 386 2.27 5.29 -8.92
N TYR A 387 1.26 5.91 -9.51
CA TYR A 387 0.73 7.21 -9.08
C TYR A 387 -0.38 7.10 -8.02
N THR A 388 -0.63 5.90 -7.49
CA THR A 388 -1.63 5.67 -6.45
C THR A 388 -1.28 6.50 -5.21
N VAL A 389 -2.09 7.53 -4.94
CA VAL A 389 -1.99 8.33 -3.73
C VAL A 389 -2.55 7.50 -2.57
N CYS A 390 -1.67 6.81 -1.86
CA CYS A 390 -2.01 6.18 -0.59
C CYS A 390 -2.15 7.22 0.53
N GLY A 391 -3.05 6.93 1.47
CA GLY A 391 -3.34 7.77 2.63
C GLY A 391 -4.41 7.12 3.49
N PHE A 392 -4.74 7.76 4.60
CA PHE A 392 -5.87 7.35 5.44
C PHE A 392 -6.80 8.53 5.69
N VAL A 393 -8.05 8.21 6.03
CA VAL A 393 -9.07 9.21 6.36
C VAL A 393 -9.28 9.18 7.87
N LEU A 394 -9.43 10.36 8.47
CA LEU A 394 -9.86 10.52 9.86
C LEU A 394 -10.90 11.63 9.94
N ASP A 395 -12.05 11.36 10.57
CA ASP A 395 -13.14 12.32 10.75
C ASP A 395 -13.55 13.00 9.42
N GLY A 396 -13.49 12.24 8.31
CA GLY A 396 -13.76 12.75 6.96
C GLY A 396 -12.64 13.63 6.35
N LYS A 397 -11.44 13.67 6.92
CA LYS A 397 -10.29 14.37 6.35
C LYS A 397 -9.24 13.38 5.84
N LEU A 398 -8.81 13.55 4.58
CA LEU A 398 -7.73 12.75 4.00
C LEU A 398 -6.37 13.27 4.48
N PHE A 399 -5.55 12.34 4.96
CA PHE A 399 -4.13 12.54 5.22
C PHE A 399 -3.34 11.74 4.18
N PRO A 400 -2.89 12.39 3.08
CA PRO A 400 -2.12 11.70 2.05
C PRO A 400 -0.76 11.31 2.63
N THR A 401 -0.47 10.01 2.72
CA THR A 401 0.85 9.53 3.14
C THR A 401 1.82 9.40 1.97
N SER A 402 1.29 9.49 0.74
CA SER A 402 1.97 9.47 -0.56
C SER A 402 3.13 8.48 -0.66
N ILE A 403 2.78 7.39 -1.34
CA ILE A 403 3.60 6.56 -2.22
C ILE A 403 4.46 5.53 -1.48
N ASN A 404 4.01 4.27 -1.51
CA ASN A 404 4.93 3.13 -1.51
C ASN A 404 5.78 3.29 -2.78
N LEU A 405 6.86 4.06 -2.66
CA LEU A 405 7.85 4.21 -3.72
C LEU A 405 8.81 3.04 -3.71
N CYS A 406 8.73 2.08 -2.79
CA CYS A 406 9.88 1.21 -2.55
C CYS A 406 9.56 -0.24 -2.20
N GLY A 407 9.86 -1.12 -3.16
CA GLY A 407 10.24 -2.49 -2.86
C GLY A 407 11.63 -2.56 -2.24
N THR A 408 12.03 -3.75 -1.80
CA THR A 408 13.41 -4.02 -1.39
C THR A 408 14.06 -4.92 -2.42
N GLU A 409 15.31 -4.71 -2.84
CA GLU A 409 16.05 -5.70 -3.65
C GLU A 409 17.38 -5.98 -2.96
N ASN A 410 17.66 -7.25 -2.69
CA ASN A 410 18.88 -7.68 -1.99
C ASN A 410 19.13 -7.00 -0.62
N GLY A 411 18.07 -6.57 0.07
CA GLY A 411 18.17 -5.87 1.37
C GLY A 411 18.47 -4.37 1.25
N CYS A 412 18.52 -3.84 0.02
CA CYS A 412 18.52 -2.42 -0.27
C CYS A 412 17.10 -1.98 -0.62
N TYR A 413 16.68 -0.78 -0.20
CA TYR A 413 15.44 -0.21 -0.72
C TYR A 413 15.68 0.19 -2.20
N ILE A 414 14.74 -0.14 -3.08
CA ILE A 414 14.74 0.28 -4.48
C ILE A 414 13.50 1.14 -4.73
N GLU A 415 13.49 1.90 -5.81
CA GLU A 415 12.26 2.56 -6.26
C GLU A 415 11.34 1.52 -6.93
N GLN A 416 10.03 1.56 -6.70
CA GLN A 416 9.00 0.68 -7.27
C GLN A 416 8.26 1.32 -8.44
#